data_AF-A0A1W0AC29-F1
#
_entry.id   AF-A0A1W0AC29-F1
#
_cell.length_a   1.000
_cell.length_b   1.000
_cell.length_c   1.000
_cell.angle_alpha   90.00
_cell.angle_beta   90.00
_cell.angle_gamma   90.00
#
_symmetry.space_group_name_H-M   'P 1'
#
loop_
_entity.id
_entity.type
_entity.pdbx_description
1 polymer ?
#
loop_
_entity_poly.entity_id
_entity_poly.type
_entity_poly.pdbx_seq_one_letter_code
_entity_poly.pdbx_strand_id
1 'polypeptide(L)'
;HANGSSRRPLIGSLLIWNHGGINTYTGHVAVIVHVGDTYIDIIEQNMDDTIWPGHESYSRRLTCSTDGHSHYTIHKFHSNETILGWVTVDELA
;
A
#
# COMPACT_ATOMS: atom_id res chain seq x y z
N HIS A 1 -5.08 -10.56 -0.81
CA HIS A 1 -3.89 -10.97 -1.55
C HIS A 1 -2.65 -10.66 -0.74
N ALA A 2 -1.76 -11.64 -0.56
CA ALA A 2 -0.47 -11.40 0.11
C ALA A 2 0.41 -10.48 -0.73
N ASN A 3 1.34 -9.74 -0.10
CA ASN A 3 2.33 -8.96 -0.84
C ASN A 3 3.19 -9.90 -1.71
N GLY A 4 3.41 -9.55 -2.98
CA GLY A 4 3.99 -10.48 -3.96
C GLY A 4 2.96 -11.40 -4.63
N SER A 5 1.66 -11.14 -4.52
CA SER A 5 0.65 -11.92 -5.25
C SER A 5 0.66 -11.63 -6.75
N SER A 6 0.24 -12.61 -7.56
CA SER A 6 -0.01 -12.42 -9.00
C SER A 6 -1.23 -11.55 -9.31
N ARG A 7 -2.13 -11.34 -8.34
CA ARG A 7 -3.31 -10.49 -8.49
C ARG A 7 -3.06 -9.10 -7.93
N ARG A 8 -2.81 -8.13 -8.82
CA ARG A 8 -2.57 -6.72 -8.47
C ARG A 8 -3.72 -6.11 -7.63
N PRO A 9 -3.43 -5.10 -6.79
CA PRO A 9 -4.48 -4.30 -6.17
C PRO A 9 -5.28 -3.52 -7.22
N LEU A 10 -6.48 -3.07 -6.84
CA LEU A 10 -7.27 -2.11 -7.58
C LEU A 10 -7.28 -0.77 -6.85
N ILE A 11 -7.68 0.29 -7.53
CA ILE A 11 -8.02 1.56 -6.87
C ILE A 11 -9.16 1.27 -5.88
N GLY A 12 -9.01 1.71 -4.65
CA GLY A 12 -9.91 1.43 -3.54
C GLY A 12 -9.54 0.20 -2.70
N SER A 13 -8.56 -0.62 -3.13
CA SER A 13 -8.04 -1.71 -2.28
C SER A 13 -7.47 -1.17 -0.97
N LEU A 14 -7.67 -1.92 0.12
CA LEU A 14 -7.04 -1.64 1.42
C LEU A 14 -5.66 -2.28 1.46
N LEU A 15 -4.61 -1.50 1.70
CA LEU A 15 -3.26 -1.98 1.96
C LEU A 15 -3.06 -2.15 3.47
N ILE A 16 -2.58 -3.33 3.89
CA ILE A 16 -2.51 -3.72 5.30
C ILE A 16 -1.06 -3.98 5.71
N TRP A 17 -0.66 -3.38 6.84
CA TRP A 17 0.60 -3.68 7.51
C TRP A 17 0.36 -4.50 8.77
N ASN A 18 1.32 -5.38 9.08
CA ASN A 18 1.35 -6.06 10.36
C ASN A 18 1.73 -5.07 11.48
N HIS A 19 1.47 -5.46 12.72
CA HIS A 19 2.07 -4.79 13.87
C HIS A 19 3.60 -4.94 13.83
N GLY A 20 4.32 -3.92 14.30
CA GLY A 20 5.78 -3.88 14.33
C GLY A 20 6.37 -2.60 13.72
N GLY A 21 7.63 -2.33 14.02
CA GLY A 21 8.33 -1.13 13.51
C GLY A 21 7.69 0.17 13.97
N ILE A 22 7.47 1.10 13.05
CA ILE A 22 6.76 2.35 13.38
C ILE A 22 5.29 2.12 13.81
N ASN A 23 4.71 0.96 13.44
CA ASN A 23 3.33 0.57 13.72
C ASN A 23 3.27 -0.51 14.82
N THR A 24 4.13 -0.39 15.84
CA THR A 24 4.45 -1.48 16.79
C THR A 24 3.24 -2.16 17.42
N TYR A 25 2.21 -1.41 17.81
CA TYR A 25 1.08 -1.97 18.57
C TYR A 25 -0.19 -2.18 17.73
N THR A 26 -0.35 -1.42 16.66
CA THR A 26 -1.62 -1.33 15.93
C THR A 26 -1.59 -2.03 14.58
N GLY A 27 -0.40 -2.21 13.99
CA GLY A 27 -0.31 -2.33 12.54
C GLY A 27 -0.79 -1.05 11.86
N HIS A 28 -1.13 -1.12 10.58
CA HIS A 28 -1.58 0.04 9.82
C HIS A 28 -2.46 -0.33 8.63
N VAL A 29 -3.23 0.64 8.15
CA VAL A 29 -4.07 0.52 6.96
C VAL A 29 -4.07 1.79 6.15
N ALA A 30 -4.04 1.64 4.83
CA ALA A 30 -4.15 2.73 3.86
C ALA A 30 -5.08 2.33 2.71
N VAL A 31 -5.61 3.31 1.99
CA VAL A 31 -6.39 3.11 0.77
C VAL A 31 -5.49 3.36 -0.44
N ILE A 32 -5.47 2.42 -1.38
CA ILE A 32 -4.73 2.56 -2.64
C ILE A 32 -5.55 3.43 -3.60
N VAL A 33 -4.98 4.55 -4.06
CA VAL A 33 -5.66 5.52 -4.96
C VAL A 33 -5.06 5.60 -6.36
N HIS A 34 -3.86 5.04 -6.56
CA HIS A 34 -3.26 4.84 -7.87
C HIS A 34 -2.54 3.50 -7.91
N VAL A 35 -2.61 2.80 -9.04
CA VAL A 35 -1.88 1.54 -9.28
C VAL A 35 -1.10 1.65 -10.59
N GLY A 36 0.22 1.68 -10.51
CA GLY A 36 1.14 1.69 -11.65
C GLY A 36 2.08 0.49 -11.64
N ASP A 37 2.97 0.42 -12.63
CA ASP A 37 3.94 -0.68 -12.72
C ASP A 37 5.10 -0.56 -11.74
N THR A 38 5.53 0.68 -11.47
CA THR A 38 6.71 0.98 -10.64
C THR A 38 6.35 1.60 -9.30
N TYR A 39 5.09 2.00 -9.08
CA TYR A 39 4.62 2.55 -7.83
C TYR A 39 3.10 2.43 -7.66
N ILE A 40 2.67 2.63 -6.43
CA ILE A 40 1.30 2.97 -6.06
C ILE A 40 1.29 4.28 -5.27
N ASP A 41 0.16 4.98 -5.31
CA ASP A 41 -0.12 6.09 -4.40
C ASP A 41 -1.19 5.65 -3.41
N ILE A 42 -1.01 6.03 -2.14
CA ILE A 42 -1.91 5.68 -1.05
C ILE A 42 -2.40 6.93 -0.32
N ILE A 43 -3.57 6.82 0.30
CA ILE A 43 -4.09 7.77 1.29
C ILE A 43 -4.24 7.06 2.62
N GLU A 44 -3.76 7.69 3.69
CA GLU A 44 -3.85 7.17 5.06
C GLU A 44 -3.96 8.30 6.09
N GLN A 45 -4.35 7.95 7.31
CA GLN A 45 -4.28 8.84 8.48
C GLN A 45 -3.41 8.20 9.56
N ASN A 46 -2.94 9.00 10.52
CA ASN A 46 -2.08 8.54 11.63
C ASN A 46 -0.71 8.01 11.18
N MET A 47 -0.14 8.63 10.14
CA MET A 47 1.23 8.40 9.66
C MET A 47 2.02 9.72 9.72
N ASP A 48 1.71 10.66 8.83
CA ASP A 48 2.23 12.04 8.86
C ASP A 48 1.14 13.03 9.27
N ASP A 49 1.45 13.92 10.21
CA ASP A 49 0.58 15.01 10.66
C ASP A 49 1.02 16.34 10.04
N THR A 50 0.97 16.39 8.71
CA THR A 50 1.39 17.57 7.94
C THR A 50 0.41 17.85 6.80
N ILE A 51 0.30 19.12 6.41
CA ILE A 51 -0.50 19.54 5.26
C ILE A 51 0.18 19.04 3.99
N TRP A 52 -0.53 18.28 3.16
CA TRP A 52 -0.01 17.84 1.88
C TRP A 52 0.25 19.03 0.95
N PRO A 53 1.31 18.97 0.11
CA PRO A 53 1.49 19.93 -0.96
C PRO A 53 0.22 20.06 -1.81
N GLY A 54 -0.16 21.28 -2.20
CA GLY A 54 -1.45 21.52 -2.88
C GLY A 54 -1.63 20.85 -4.25
N HIS A 55 -0.60 20.21 -4.79
CA HIS A 55 -0.65 19.43 -6.03
C HIS A 55 -0.73 17.92 -5.80
N GLU A 56 -0.60 17.45 -4.54
CA GLU A 56 -0.68 16.05 -4.19
C GLU A 56 -2.08 15.69 -3.69
N SER A 57 -2.53 14.48 -4.06
CA SER A 57 -3.80 13.90 -3.62
C SER A 57 -3.60 12.55 -2.92
N TYR A 58 -2.36 12.29 -2.48
CA TYR A 58 -1.93 11.08 -1.81
C TYR A 58 -1.08 11.46 -0.59
N SER A 59 -1.04 10.60 0.43
CA SER A 59 -0.16 10.77 1.59
C SER A 59 1.26 10.29 1.31
N ARG A 60 1.38 9.12 0.67
CA ARG A 60 2.67 8.52 0.31
C ARG A 60 2.62 7.81 -1.04
N ARG A 61 3.77 7.78 -1.70
CA ARG A 61 4.06 6.94 -2.86
C ARG A 61 4.95 5.78 -2.43
N LEU A 62 4.54 4.55 -2.72
CA LEU A 62 5.31 3.35 -2.45
C LEU A 62 5.81 2.75 -3.76
N THR A 63 7.08 2.39 -3.84
CA THR A 63 7.63 1.74 -5.03
C THR A 63 7.12 0.31 -5.16
N CYS A 64 7.06 -0.18 -6.39
CA CYS A 64 6.60 -1.51 -6.70
C CYS A 64 7.53 -2.18 -7.71
N SER A 65 7.54 -3.50 -7.69
CA SER A 65 8.24 -4.31 -8.69
C SER A 65 7.42 -5.53 -9.06
N THR A 66 7.55 -5.97 -10.30
CA THR A 66 7.03 -7.26 -10.76
C THR A 66 8.20 -8.22 -10.95
N ASP A 67 8.17 -9.40 -10.33
CA ASP A 67 9.09 -10.46 -10.75
C ASP A 67 8.65 -10.94 -12.14
N GLY A 68 9.53 -11.48 -12.97
CA GLY A 68 9.18 -11.88 -14.35
C GLY A 68 8.04 -12.90 -14.52
N HIS A 69 7.37 -13.30 -13.43
CA HIS A 69 6.23 -14.20 -13.35
C HIS A 69 4.93 -13.50 -12.93
N SER A 70 4.84 -12.18 -13.08
CA SER A 70 3.67 -11.35 -12.76
C SER A 70 3.36 -11.19 -11.26
N HIS A 71 4.27 -11.57 -10.35
CA HIS A 71 4.08 -11.29 -8.94
C HIS A 71 4.38 -9.83 -8.62
N TYR A 72 3.35 -9.11 -8.17
CA TYR A 72 3.43 -7.70 -7.87
C TYR A 72 3.79 -7.49 -6.40
N THR A 73 4.90 -6.82 -6.14
CA THR A 73 5.39 -6.54 -4.78
C THR A 73 5.38 -5.04 -4.52
N ILE A 74 4.71 -4.63 -3.46
CA ILE A 74 4.74 -3.26 -2.93
C ILE A 74 5.85 -3.20 -1.89
N HIS A 75 6.78 -2.26 -2.05
CA HIS A 75 7.89 -2.08 -1.13
C HIS A 75 7.51 -1.16 0.02
N LYS A 76 7.96 -1.54 1.21
CA LYS A 76 7.82 -0.71 2.42
C LYS A 76 8.61 0.58 2.30
N PHE A 77 8.11 1.64 2.92
CA PHE A 77 8.79 2.92 2.95
C PHE A 77 9.86 2.94 4.04
N HIS A 78 9.53 2.40 5.23
CA HIS A 78 10.47 2.29 6.33
C HIS A 78 10.99 0.86 6.49
N SER A 79 12.28 0.72 6.78
CA SER A 79 12.95 -0.58 6.85
C SER A 79 12.40 -1.52 7.94
N ASN A 80 11.74 -0.99 8.97
CA ASN A 80 11.16 -1.74 10.09
C ASN A 80 9.67 -2.08 9.90
N GLU A 81 9.05 -1.76 8.77
CA GLU A 81 7.67 -2.13 8.46
C GLU A 81 7.56 -3.55 7.87
N THR A 82 6.36 -4.14 7.98
CA THR A 82 5.98 -5.36 7.28
C THR A 82 4.61 -5.18 6.62
N ILE A 83 4.57 -5.12 5.29
CA ILE A 83 3.33 -5.12 4.50
C ILE A 83 2.84 -6.57 4.40
N LEU A 84 1.62 -6.83 4.87
CA LEU A 84 0.98 -8.14 4.74
C LEU A 84 0.46 -8.36 3.32
N GLY A 85 -0.11 -7.32 2.72
CA GLY A 85 -0.71 -7.35 1.39
C GLY A 85 -1.94 -6.45 1.31
N TRP A 86 -2.83 -6.73 0.36
CA TRP A 86 -4.03 -5.93 0.13
C TRP A 86 -5.32 -6.74 0.14
N VAL A 87 -6.42 -6.09 0.49
CA VAL A 87 -7.78 -6.59 0.35
C VAL A 87 -8.47 -5.81 -0.75
N THR A 88 -9.07 -6.51 -1.70
CA THR A 88 -9.88 -5.93 -2.76
C THR A 88 -11.29 -6.45 -2.57
N VAL A 89 -12.26 -5.56 -2.44
CA VAL A 89 -13.68 -5.92 -2.52
C VAL A 89 -14.07 -5.79 -3.98
N ASP A 90 -14.16 -6.92 -4.66
CA ASP A 90 -14.82 -6.97 -5.95
C ASP A 90 -16.34 -6.93 -5.67
N GLU A 91 -17.10 -6.12 -6.41
CA GLU A 91 -18.56 -6.27 -6.38
C GLU A 91 -18.90 -7.74 -6.66
N LEU A 92 -19.76 -8.33 -5.83
CA LEU A 92 -20.19 -9.72 -5.95
C LEU A 92 -20.57 -9.99 -7.40
N ALA A 93 -19.80 -10.86 -8.07
CA ALA A 93 -20.16 -11.43 -9.36
C ALA A 93 -21.47 -12.21 -9.26
#